data_AF-V4HBT7-F1
#
_entry.id   AF-V4HBT7-F1
#
_cell.length_a   1.000
_cell.length_b   1.000
_cell.length_c   1.000
_cell.angle_alpha   90.00
_cell.angle_beta   90.00
_cell.angle_gamma   90.00
#
_symmetry.space_group_name_H-M   'P 1'
#
loop_
_entity.id
_entity.type
_entity.pdbx_description
1 polymer ?
#
loop_
_entity_poly.entity_id
_entity_poly.type
_entity_poly.pdbx_seq_one_letter_code
_entity_poly.pdbx_strand_id
1 'polypeptide(L)' 'MFERLGTAGVGGLVLLLAGLVVIAVDSLIVAGGMALMLIGLGLVVKGFASNLMQQFGFA' A
#
# COMPACT_ATOMS: atom_id res chain seq x y z
N MET A 1 2.85 -12.74 2.07
CA MET A 1 1.61 -12.08 2.54
C MET A 1 0.54 -11.98 1.46
N PHE A 2 0.88 -12.09 0.17
CA PHE A 2 -0.09 -12.03 -0.93
C PHE A 2 -1.27 -13.02 -0.81
N GLU A 3 -1.04 -14.20 -0.23
CA GLU A 3 -2.12 -15.17 0.04
C GLU A 3 -3.10 -14.71 1.14
N ARG A 4 -2.71 -13.74 1.98
CA ARG A 4 -3.55 -13.14 3.04
C ARG A 4 -4.21 -11.82 2.63
N LEU A 5 -3.95 -11.32 1.42
CA LEU A 5 -4.52 -10.05 0.94
C LEU A 5 -6.03 -10.16 0.67
N GLY A 6 -6.54 -11.38 0.50
CA GLY A 6 -7.91 -11.61 0.02
C GLY A 6 -8.10 -11.09 -1.42
N THR A 7 -9.24 -11.40 -2.01
CA THR A 7 -9.55 -10.96 -3.39
C THR A 7 -9.57 -9.43 -3.51
N ALA A 8 -10.08 -8.73 -2.49
CA ALA A 8 -10.12 -7.28 -2.43
C ALA A 8 -8.72 -6.65 -2.34
N GLY A 9 -7.81 -7.21 -1.53
CA GLY A 9 -6.46 -6.67 -1.41
C GLY A 9 -5.62 -6.87 -2.66
N VAL A 10 -5.79 -8.02 -3.34
CA VAL A 10 -5.16 -8.25 -4.66
C VAL A 10 -5.71 -7.25 -5.69
N GLY A 11 -7.04 -7.09 -5.75
CA GLY A 11 -7.66 -6.11 -6.64
C GLY A 11 -7.18 -4.67 -6.38
N GLY A 12 -7.08 -4.28 -5.12
CA GLY A 12 -6.55 -2.98 -4.72
C GLY A 12 -5.10 -2.77 -5.14
N LEU A 13 -4.24 -3.79 -5.01
CA LEU A 13 -2.86 -3.70 -5.46
C LEU A 13 -2.75 -3.58 -6.98
N VAL A 14 -3.55 -4.34 -7.73
CA VAL A 14 -3.58 -4.24 -9.20
C VAL A 14 -4.00 -2.83 -9.61
N LEU A 15 -5.05 -2.27 -8.97
CA LEU A 15 -5.52 -0.92 -9.25
C LEU A 15 -4.46 0.14 -8.91
N LEU A 16 -3.77 -0.03 -7.80
CA LEU A 16 -2.66 0.84 -7.38
C LEU A 16 -1.55 0.84 -8.44
N LEU A 17 -1.10 -0.34 -8.86
CA LEU A 17 -0.04 -0.47 -9.86
C LEU A 17 -0.49 0.11 -11.21
N ALA A 18 -1.74 -0.13 -11.62
CA ALA A 18 -2.31 0.45 -12.83
C ALA A 18 -2.32 1.99 -12.77
N GLY A 19 -2.75 2.58 -11.65
CA GLY A 19 -2.71 4.03 -11.45
C GLY A 19 -1.29 4.60 -11.53
N LEU A 20 -0.32 3.91 -10.92
CA LEU A 20 1.09 4.29 -11.00
C LEU A 20 1.64 4.26 -12.43
N VAL A 21 1.28 3.23 -13.21
CA VAL A 21 1.65 3.14 -14.63
C VAL A 21 1.03 4.28 -15.44
N VAL A 22 -0.25 4.60 -15.20
CA VAL A 22 -0.92 5.73 -15.88
C VAL A 22 -0.20 7.05 -15.59
N ILE A 23 0.18 7.31 -14.33
CA ILE A 23 0.92 8.52 -13.96
C ILE A 23 2.33 8.52 -14.60
N ALA A 24 2.98 7.35 -14.66
CA ALA A 24 4.33 7.23 -15.21
C ALA A 24 4.42 7.52 -16.72
N VAL A 25 3.31 7.40 -17.47
CA VAL A 25 3.27 7.78 -18.89
C VAL A 25 3.47 9.28 -19.08
N ASP A 26 2.97 10.10 -18.15
CA ASP A 26 3.07 11.57 -18.23
C ASP A 26 4.31 12.10 -17.51
N SER A 27 4.58 11.63 -16.28
CA SER A 27 5.73 12.08 -15.50
C SER A 27 6.26 11.00 -14.56
N LEU A 28 7.45 10.51 -14.88
CA LEU A 28 8.15 9.52 -14.06
C LEU A 28 8.54 10.08 -12.68
N ILE A 29 8.77 11.39 -12.58
CA ILE A 29 9.10 12.06 -11.32
C ILE A 29 7.86 12.06 -10.39
N VAL A 30 6.68 12.40 -10.92
CA VAL A 30 5.43 12.39 -10.15
C VAL A 30 5.06 10.97 -9.76
N ALA A 31 5.19 10.00 -10.67
CA ALA A 31 4.99 8.59 -10.37
C ALA A 31 5.93 8.11 -9.25
N GLY A 32 7.21 8.49 -9.31
CA GLY A 32 8.18 8.20 -8.26
C GLY A 32 7.79 8.78 -6.90
N GLY A 33 7.37 10.05 -6.86
CA GLY A 33 6.89 10.69 -5.64
C GLY A 33 5.64 10.00 -5.06
N MET A 34 4.69 9.63 -5.92
CA MET A 34 3.48 8.89 -5.54
C MET A 34 3.81 7.50 -5.01
N ALA A 35 4.74 6.78 -5.63
CA ALA A 35 5.19 5.47 -5.15
C ALA A 35 5.79 5.57 -3.74
N LEU A 36 6.64 6.56 -3.49
CA LEU A 36 7.22 6.79 -2.17
C LEU A 36 6.14 7.13 -1.13
N MET A 37 5.16 7.96 -1.49
CA MET A 37 4.02 8.28 -0.62
C MET A 37 3.23 7.02 -0.25
N LEU A 38 2.90 6.17 -1.22
CA LEU A 38 2.16 4.92 -1.00
C LEU A 38 2.93 3.93 -0.12
N ILE A 39 4.24 3.82 -0.32
CA ILE A 39 5.12 3.02 0.54
C ILE A 39 5.09 3.56 1.98
N GLY A 40 5.25 4.88 2.15
CA GLY A 40 5.20 5.52 3.46
C GLY A 40 3.87 5.28 4.18
N LEU A 41 2.74 5.41 3.46
CA LEU A 41 1.42 5.09 3.98
C LEU A 41 1.31 3.62 4.41
N GLY A 42 1.83 2.69 3.61
CA GLY A 42 1.87 1.28 3.96
C GLY A 42 2.63 1.01 5.27
N LEU A 43 3.75 1.71 5.49
CA LEU A 43 4.51 1.62 6.73
C LEU A 43 3.73 2.18 7.93
N VAL A 44 3.07 3.34 7.76
CA VAL A 44 2.24 3.96 8.80
C VAL A 44 1.09 3.04 9.18
N VAL A 45 0.36 2.50 8.20
CA VAL A 45 -0.77 1.59 8.44
C VAL A 45 -0.29 0.30 9.11
N LYS A 46 0.84 -0.26 8.68
CA LYS A 46 1.42 -1.45 9.31
C LYS A 46 1.76 -1.18 10.78
N GLY A 47 2.46 -0.08 11.07
CA GLY A 47 2.81 0.29 12.44
C GLY A 47 1.58 0.52 13.31
N PHE A 48 0.57 1.21 12.76
CA PHE A 48 -0.70 1.43 13.43
C PHE A 48 -1.44 0.12 13.72
N ALA A 49 -1.58 -0.76 12.73
CA ALA A 49 -2.25 -2.05 12.89
C ALA A 49 -1.52 -2.96 13.89
N SER A 50 -0.18 -3.00 13.85
CA SER A 50 0.62 -3.71 14.84
C SER A 50 0.39 -3.19 16.26
N ASN A 51 0.38 -1.87 16.45
CA ASN A 51 0.11 -1.26 17.76
C ASN A 51 -1.33 -1.53 18.24
N LEU A 52 -2.32 -1.54 17.34
CA LEU A 52 -3.69 -1.90 17.69
C LEU A 52 -3.78 -3.37 18.12
N MET A 53 -3.20 -4.29 17.35
CA MET A 53 -3.20 -5.72 17.67
C MET A 53 -2.56 -5.99 19.05
N GLN A 54 -1.48 -5.28 19.37
CA GLN A 54 -0.84 -5.35 20.69
C GLN A 54 -1.75 -4.83 21.81
N GLN A 55 -2.48 -3.73 21.60
CA GLN A 55 -3.44 -3.20 22.57
C GLN A 55 -4.61 -4.15 22.83
N PHE A 56 -5.04 -4.91 21.82
CA PHE A 56 -6.09 -5.90 21.94
C PHE A 56 -5.60 -7.27 22.46
N GLY A 57 -4.31 -7.40 22.80
CA GLY A 57 -3.74 -8.65 23.32
C GLY A 57 -3.56 -9.76 22.28
N PHE A 58 -3.58 -9.43 20.99
CA PHE A 58 -3.32 -10.36 19.89
C PHE A 58 -1.83 -10.53 19.56
N ALA A 59 -0.93 -10.01 20.42
CA ALA A 59 0.53 -10.06 20.24
C ALA A 59 1.21 -10.75 21.42
#